data_AF-A0A7M7HPC8-F1
#
_entry.id   AF-A0A7M7HPC8-F1
#
_cell.length_a   1.000
_cell.length_b   1.000
_cell.length_c   1.000
_cell.angle_alpha   90.00
_cell.angle_beta   90.00
_cell.angle_gamma   90.00
#
_symmetry.space_group_name_H-M   'P 1'
#
loop_
_entity.id
_entity.type
_entity.pdbx_description
1 polymer ?
#
loop_
_entity_poly.entity_id
_entity_poly.type
_entity_poly.pdbx_seq_one_letter_code
_entity_poly.pdbx_strand_id
1 'polypeptide(L)'
;MALRITQRTWLVIVIIAFMTTVVHTESGVSGDIPDDVVYTDLHKTVRIGDSVVLTCQFRGTPLAVYWKKGDDPRTAPNLVSWIPTDDVTGLCEGERPCQVMEMNEDRSLAIKEVSIAEEGRYICRVSSYRGILIHNFTDIRLFSIPEEPYPIIKQCANDSSQICSISASESITITCLATSFYPDLDLFFLHGSQKMKDIGSTELTNHDGTKNKSISIKASASNTPYICVASDIPGSKDQRAATIMVNSPMISPTRGNEGFPAPSSTNAGTMEKTPDTMELTPRSMEITPGTMEITPGKRTTKIGNA
;
A
#
# COMPACT_ATOMS: atom_id res chain seq x y z
N MET A 1 -5.11 60.16 -37.58
CA MET A 1 -4.72 59.79 -36.19
C MET A 1 -4.41 58.30 -36.20
N ALA A 2 -3.14 57.95 -36.46
CA ALA A 2 -2.72 56.56 -36.67
C ALA A 2 -2.21 55.98 -35.34
N LEU A 3 -2.90 54.96 -34.84
CA LEU A 3 -2.60 54.29 -33.58
C LEU A 3 -1.38 53.37 -33.79
N ARG A 4 -0.21 53.79 -33.33
CA ARG A 4 1.00 52.94 -33.28
C ARG A 4 0.84 51.90 -32.17
N ILE A 5 0.40 50.70 -32.53
CA ILE A 5 0.42 49.54 -31.66
C ILE A 5 1.85 48.97 -31.65
N THR A 6 2.53 49.08 -30.52
CA THR A 6 3.89 48.58 -30.30
C THR A 6 3.96 47.06 -30.32
N GLN A 7 5.05 46.51 -30.86
CA GLN A 7 5.31 45.07 -31.02
C GLN A 7 5.20 44.22 -29.75
N ARG A 8 5.30 44.84 -28.55
CA ARG A 8 5.09 44.16 -27.26
C ARG A 8 3.63 43.84 -26.95
N THR A 9 2.67 44.57 -27.52
CA THR A 9 1.24 44.35 -27.29
C THR A 9 0.72 43.13 -28.05
N TRP A 10 1.35 42.76 -29.16
CA TRP A 10 1.05 41.52 -29.89
C TRP A 10 1.47 40.27 -29.12
N LEU A 11 2.60 40.30 -28.40
CA LEU A 11 3.10 39.11 -27.69
C LEU A 11 2.21 38.74 -26.48
N VAL A 12 1.67 39.73 -25.77
CA VAL A 12 0.80 39.49 -24.60
C VAL A 12 -0.57 38.96 -25.02
N ILE A 13 -1.13 39.43 -26.13
CA ILE A 13 -2.40 38.92 -26.66
C ILE A 13 -2.26 37.48 -27.16
N VAL A 14 -1.13 37.13 -27.78
CA VAL A 14 -0.87 35.75 -28.21
C VAL A 14 -0.69 34.79 -27.01
N ILE A 15 -0.06 35.23 -25.92
CA ILE A 15 0.12 34.39 -24.72
C ILE A 15 -1.21 34.18 -23.97
N ILE A 16 -2.08 35.20 -23.89
CA ILE A 16 -3.41 35.05 -23.25
C ILE A 16 -4.33 34.16 -24.10
N ALA A 17 -4.21 34.18 -25.43
CA ALA A 17 -4.92 33.26 -26.32
C ALA A 17 -4.40 31.81 -26.24
N PHE A 18 -3.10 31.61 -25.95
CA PHE A 18 -2.52 30.28 -25.78
C PHE A 18 -2.78 29.66 -24.39
N MET A 19 -3.00 30.50 -23.37
CA MET A 19 -3.28 30.05 -22.00
C MET A 19 -4.77 29.76 -21.73
N THR A 20 -5.67 30.03 -22.68
CA THR A 20 -7.11 29.70 -22.57
C THR A 20 -7.51 28.42 -23.31
N THR A 21 -6.57 27.71 -23.96
CA THR A 21 -6.84 26.44 -24.66
C THR A 21 -6.29 25.19 -23.97
N VAL A 22 -5.81 25.29 -22.73
CA VAL A 22 -5.48 24.09 -21.92
C VAL A 22 -6.63 23.84 -20.95
N VAL A 23 -7.80 23.56 -21.52
CA VAL A 23 -8.88 22.87 -20.80
C VAL A 23 -8.62 21.38 -20.99
N HIS A 24 -8.40 20.70 -19.86
CA HIS A 24 -8.37 19.26 -19.77
C HIS A 24 -9.49 18.61 -20.57
N THR A 25 -9.08 17.83 -21.56
CA THR A 25 -9.80 16.61 -21.96
C THR A 25 -8.75 15.56 -22.25
N GLU A 26 -8.27 14.87 -21.21
CA GLU A 26 -8.01 13.44 -21.38
C GLU A 26 -9.38 12.78 -21.52
N SER A 27 -10.01 13.00 -22.67
CA SER A 27 -11.09 12.16 -23.12
C SER A 27 -10.44 10.80 -23.41
N GLY A 28 -10.71 9.85 -22.51
CA GLY A 28 -10.59 8.44 -22.83
C GLY A 28 -11.17 8.24 -24.21
N VAL A 29 -10.43 7.52 -25.05
CA VAL A 29 -10.78 7.20 -26.43
C VAL A 29 -12.26 6.78 -26.45
N SER A 30 -13.12 7.69 -26.90
CA SER A 30 -14.52 7.42 -27.21
C SER A 30 -14.51 6.70 -28.56
N GLY A 31 -13.97 5.48 -28.55
CA GLY A 31 -14.19 4.52 -29.61
C GLY A 31 -15.61 4.05 -29.44
N ASP A 32 -16.48 4.37 -30.40
CA ASP A 32 -17.83 3.82 -30.45
C ASP A 32 -17.77 2.30 -30.26
N ILE A 33 -18.45 1.79 -29.24
CA ILE A 33 -18.50 0.35 -28.97
C ILE A 33 -19.24 -0.33 -30.12
N PRO A 34 -18.66 -1.35 -30.79
CA PRO A 34 -19.32 -2.06 -31.87
C PRO A 34 -20.63 -2.74 -31.42
N ASP A 35 -21.59 -2.91 -32.34
CA ASP A 35 -22.94 -3.44 -32.06
C ASP A 35 -22.98 -4.87 -31.47
N ASP A 36 -21.87 -5.61 -31.52
CA ASP A 36 -21.77 -7.01 -31.08
C ASP A 36 -20.67 -7.23 -30.02
N VAL A 37 -20.31 -6.18 -29.27
CA VAL A 37 -19.23 -6.23 -28.27
C VAL A 37 -19.70 -5.66 -26.93
N VAL A 38 -19.26 -6.29 -25.85
CA VAL A 38 -19.32 -5.72 -24.50
C VAL A 38 -17.93 -5.24 -24.11
N TYR A 39 -17.83 -4.00 -23.66
CA TYR A 39 -16.63 -3.44 -23.05
C TYR A 39 -16.70 -3.57 -21.53
N THR A 40 -15.62 -4.08 -20.95
CA THR A 40 -15.37 -4.17 -19.51
C THR A 40 -13.93 -3.73 -19.25
N ASP A 41 -13.66 -3.24 -18.04
CA ASP A 41 -12.28 -3.04 -17.61
C ASP A 41 -11.64 -4.40 -17.32
N LEU A 42 -10.54 -4.75 -17.98
CA LEU A 42 -9.97 -6.09 -17.86
C LEU A 42 -9.53 -6.43 -16.42
N HIS A 43 -8.99 -5.45 -15.70
CA HIS A 43 -8.52 -5.61 -14.33
C HIS A 43 -9.02 -4.46 -13.46
N LYS A 44 -9.42 -4.78 -12.23
CA LYS A 44 -9.69 -3.80 -11.17
C LYS A 44 -8.93 -4.19 -9.91
N THR A 45 -8.20 -3.25 -9.34
CA THR A 45 -7.54 -3.42 -8.04
C THR A 45 -8.26 -2.58 -7.00
N VAL A 46 -8.69 -3.22 -5.91
CA VAL A 46 -9.59 -2.60 -4.92
C VAL A 46 -9.06 -2.87 -3.52
N ARG A 47 -9.14 -1.87 -2.65
CA ARG A 47 -8.80 -2.05 -1.24
C ARG A 47 -9.95 -2.78 -0.53
N ILE A 48 -9.63 -3.72 0.34
CA ILE A 48 -10.64 -4.38 1.19
C ILE A 48 -11.39 -3.33 2.00
N GLY A 49 -12.72 -3.44 2.04
CA GLY A 49 -13.65 -2.50 2.69
C GLY A 49 -14.16 -1.39 1.78
N ASP A 50 -13.49 -1.10 0.66
CA ASP A 50 -13.94 -0.08 -0.29
C ASP A 50 -15.05 -0.63 -1.21
N SER A 51 -15.72 0.27 -1.93
CA SER A 51 -16.69 -0.08 -2.98
C SER A 51 -16.05 0.00 -4.36
N VAL A 52 -16.50 -0.82 -5.31
CA VAL A 52 -16.04 -0.81 -6.71
C VAL A 52 -17.20 -0.89 -7.68
N VAL A 53 -17.05 -0.26 -8.84
CA VAL A 53 -17.96 -0.43 -9.99
C VAL A 53 -17.23 -1.16 -11.11
N LEU A 54 -17.82 -2.27 -11.56
CA LEU A 54 -17.36 -3.02 -12.72
C LEU A 54 -18.11 -2.54 -13.96
N THR A 55 -17.39 -1.88 -14.85
CA THR A 55 -17.93 -1.32 -16.10
C THR A 55 -18.52 -2.42 -16.97
N CYS A 56 -19.75 -2.24 -17.45
CA CYS A 56 -20.30 -3.01 -18.55
C CYS A 56 -20.99 -2.11 -19.58
N GLN A 57 -20.30 -1.86 -20.68
CA GLN A 57 -20.80 -0.98 -21.74
C GLN A 57 -21.02 -1.76 -23.03
N PHE A 58 -22.12 -1.47 -23.70
CA PHE A 58 -22.51 -2.09 -24.97
C PHE A 58 -23.45 -1.14 -25.72
N ARG A 59 -23.70 -1.42 -26.99
CA ARG A 59 -24.54 -0.58 -27.84
C ARG A 59 -25.96 -1.15 -28.00
N GLY A 60 -26.94 -0.25 -28.04
CA GLY A 60 -28.35 -0.59 -28.22
C GLY A 60 -29.09 -0.96 -26.93
N THR A 61 -30.39 -1.24 -27.05
CA THR A 61 -31.22 -1.64 -25.90
C THR A 61 -31.09 -3.14 -25.64
N PRO A 62 -30.67 -3.56 -24.44
CA PRO A 62 -30.53 -4.98 -24.12
C PRO A 62 -31.89 -5.62 -23.84
N LEU A 63 -32.01 -6.91 -24.14
CA LEU A 63 -33.15 -7.74 -23.72
C LEU A 63 -32.94 -8.32 -22.32
N ALA A 64 -31.69 -8.50 -21.91
CA ALA A 64 -31.30 -8.92 -20.56
C ALA A 64 -29.81 -8.61 -20.32
N VAL A 65 -29.44 -8.39 -19.05
CA VAL A 65 -28.05 -8.27 -18.61
C VAL A 65 -27.83 -9.20 -17.42
N TYR A 66 -26.69 -9.89 -17.40
CA TYR A 66 -26.31 -10.82 -16.34
C TYR A 66 -24.89 -10.50 -15.89
N TRP A 67 -24.72 -10.27 -14.59
CA TRP A 67 -23.43 -10.32 -13.93
C TRP A 67 -23.24 -11.70 -13.32
N LYS A 68 -22.14 -12.35 -13.69
CA LYS A 68 -21.82 -13.74 -13.30
C LYS A 68 -20.43 -13.78 -12.67
N LYS A 69 -20.18 -14.75 -11.79
CA LYS A 69 -18.84 -14.97 -11.20
C LYS A 69 -18.24 -16.30 -11.66
N GLY A 70 -17.02 -16.28 -12.18
CA GLY A 70 -16.30 -17.46 -12.67
C GLY A 70 -15.73 -17.26 -14.08
N ASP A 71 -15.26 -18.36 -14.68
CA ASP A 71 -14.52 -18.32 -15.94
C ASP A 71 -15.35 -18.61 -17.20
N ASP A 72 -16.44 -19.39 -17.08
CA ASP A 72 -17.28 -19.75 -18.23
C ASP A 72 -18.58 -18.91 -18.25
N PRO A 73 -18.81 -18.07 -19.26
CA PRO A 73 -20.00 -17.23 -19.37
C PRO A 73 -21.31 -18.03 -19.44
N ARG A 74 -21.28 -19.31 -19.84
CA ARG A 74 -22.46 -20.17 -19.98
C ARG A 74 -22.85 -20.82 -18.67
N THR A 75 -21.88 -21.32 -17.90
CA THR A 75 -22.12 -22.14 -16.71
C THR A 75 -21.88 -21.42 -15.38
N ALA A 76 -21.17 -20.28 -15.39
CA ALA A 76 -20.99 -19.48 -14.18
C ALA A 76 -22.34 -19.13 -13.53
N PRO A 77 -22.45 -19.14 -12.19
CA PRO A 77 -23.65 -18.69 -11.49
C PRO A 77 -23.92 -17.21 -11.74
N ASN A 78 -25.20 -16.83 -11.81
CA ASN A 78 -25.60 -15.43 -11.79
C ASN A 78 -25.40 -14.85 -10.39
N LEU A 79 -25.03 -13.58 -10.33
CA LEU A 79 -25.00 -12.78 -9.11
C LEU A 79 -26.13 -11.77 -9.12
N VAL A 80 -26.26 -11.04 -10.24
CA VAL A 80 -27.33 -10.07 -10.47
C VAL A 80 -27.76 -10.19 -11.93
N SER A 81 -29.07 -10.17 -12.15
CA SER A 81 -29.68 -10.20 -13.47
C SER A 81 -30.64 -9.03 -13.64
N TRP A 82 -30.87 -8.60 -14.87
CA TRP A 82 -31.80 -7.53 -15.18
C TRP A 82 -32.50 -7.82 -16.50
N ILE A 83 -33.82 -7.65 -16.52
CA ILE A 83 -34.66 -7.60 -17.72
C ILE A 83 -35.47 -6.28 -17.75
N PRO A 84 -36.07 -5.88 -18.89
CA PRO A 84 -36.76 -4.58 -19.01
C PRO A 84 -37.89 -4.30 -18.02
N THR A 85 -38.44 -5.33 -17.39
CA THR A 85 -39.49 -5.21 -16.38
C THR A 85 -38.95 -5.03 -14.95
N ASP A 86 -37.65 -5.21 -14.74
CA ASP A 86 -37.02 -5.12 -13.43
C ASP A 86 -36.64 -3.68 -13.08
N ASP A 87 -36.57 -3.41 -11.78
CA ASP A 87 -35.95 -2.20 -11.25
C ASP A 87 -34.47 -2.10 -11.69
N VAL A 88 -33.95 -0.87 -11.74
CA VAL A 88 -32.59 -0.58 -12.24
C VAL A 88 -31.51 -1.39 -11.52
N THR A 89 -31.72 -1.68 -10.24
CA THR A 89 -30.79 -2.45 -9.39
C THR A 89 -30.63 -3.90 -9.82
N GLY A 90 -31.56 -4.43 -10.63
CA GLY A 90 -31.63 -5.83 -11.01
C GLY A 90 -32.09 -6.74 -9.87
N LEU A 91 -32.26 -8.02 -10.20
CA LEU A 91 -32.58 -9.12 -9.31
C LEU A 91 -31.29 -9.86 -8.94
N CYS A 92 -30.95 -9.85 -7.65
CA CYS A 92 -29.78 -10.54 -7.10
C CYS A 92 -30.07 -12.02 -6.77
N GLU A 93 -29.04 -12.86 -6.81
CA GLU A 93 -29.08 -14.28 -6.43
C GLU A 93 -28.04 -14.58 -5.34
N GLY A 94 -28.48 -15.15 -4.22
CA GLY A 94 -27.62 -15.55 -3.10
C GLY A 94 -27.54 -14.51 -1.97
N GLU A 95 -27.25 -14.99 -0.75
CA GLU A 95 -27.28 -14.15 0.46
C GLU A 95 -26.26 -13.01 0.41
N ARG A 96 -24.97 -13.33 0.19
CA ARG A 96 -23.89 -12.33 0.16
C ARG A 96 -24.00 -11.37 -1.03
N PRO A 97 -24.24 -11.82 -2.29
CA PRO A 97 -24.44 -10.92 -3.42
C PRO A 97 -25.60 -9.96 -3.22
N CYS A 98 -26.75 -10.43 -2.73
CA CYS A 98 -27.91 -9.57 -2.47
C CYS A 98 -27.70 -8.48 -1.42
N GLN A 99 -26.70 -8.62 -0.54
CA GLN A 99 -26.39 -7.62 0.47
C GLN A 99 -25.52 -6.48 -0.05
N VAL A 100 -24.66 -6.73 -1.05
CA VAL A 100 -23.66 -5.74 -1.48
C VAL A 100 -23.60 -5.45 -2.96
N MET A 101 -24.33 -6.20 -3.79
CA MET A 101 -24.27 -6.06 -5.24
C MET A 101 -25.58 -5.51 -5.79
N GLU A 102 -25.47 -4.51 -6.65
CA GLU A 102 -26.59 -3.94 -7.39
C GLU A 102 -26.11 -3.46 -8.77
N MET A 103 -27.00 -3.45 -9.76
CA MET A 103 -26.72 -2.82 -11.05
C MET A 103 -27.01 -1.32 -10.99
N ASN A 104 -26.19 -0.54 -11.70
CA ASN A 104 -26.42 0.87 -11.93
C ASN A 104 -27.29 1.10 -13.19
N GLU A 105 -27.63 2.36 -13.47
CA GLU A 105 -28.41 2.76 -14.64
C GLU A 105 -27.77 2.33 -15.97
N ASP A 106 -26.44 2.33 -16.04
CA ASP A 106 -25.65 1.89 -17.19
C ASP A 106 -25.45 0.37 -17.26
N ARG A 107 -26.07 -0.39 -16.35
CA ARG A 107 -25.94 -1.85 -16.20
C ARG A 107 -24.56 -2.33 -15.73
N SER A 108 -23.69 -1.43 -15.31
CA SER A 108 -22.46 -1.76 -14.58
C SER A 108 -22.80 -2.31 -13.19
N LEU A 109 -21.94 -3.17 -12.64
CA LEU A 109 -22.13 -3.77 -11.31
C LEU A 109 -21.46 -2.92 -10.24
N ALA A 110 -22.22 -2.40 -9.28
CA ALA A 110 -21.68 -1.86 -8.06
C ALA A 110 -21.54 -2.97 -7.01
N ILE A 111 -20.36 -3.09 -6.41
CA ILE A 111 -20.07 -3.98 -5.29
C ILE A 111 -19.65 -3.10 -4.11
N LYS A 112 -20.44 -3.15 -3.03
CA LYS A 112 -20.20 -2.39 -1.79
C LYS A 112 -19.36 -3.22 -0.81
N GLU A 113 -18.55 -2.56 0.01
CA GLU A 113 -17.82 -3.20 1.13
C GLU A 113 -17.12 -4.51 0.72
N VAL A 114 -16.18 -4.38 -0.22
CA VAL A 114 -15.50 -5.51 -0.84
C VAL A 114 -14.68 -6.28 0.19
N SER A 115 -14.88 -7.60 0.25
CA SER A 115 -14.11 -8.53 1.08
C SER A 115 -13.32 -9.50 0.22
N ILE A 116 -12.47 -10.35 0.83
CA ILE A 116 -11.69 -11.35 0.09
C ILE A 116 -12.57 -12.31 -0.73
N ALA A 117 -13.82 -12.52 -0.31
CA ALA A 117 -14.79 -13.33 -1.05
C ALA A 117 -15.15 -12.74 -2.43
N GLU A 118 -14.97 -11.44 -2.63
CA GLU A 118 -15.24 -10.75 -3.89
C GLU A 118 -14.05 -10.78 -4.86
N GLU A 119 -12.89 -11.34 -4.48
CA GLU A 119 -11.79 -11.52 -5.42
C GLU A 119 -12.16 -12.49 -6.55
N GLY A 120 -11.62 -12.27 -7.75
CA GLY A 120 -11.76 -13.18 -8.90
C GLY A 120 -12.44 -12.55 -10.12
N ARG A 121 -12.87 -13.42 -11.04
CA ARG A 121 -13.40 -13.03 -12.35
C ARG A 121 -14.90 -12.81 -12.35
N TYR A 122 -15.31 -11.68 -12.90
CA TYR A 122 -16.70 -11.29 -13.10
C TYR A 122 -16.98 -11.16 -14.59
N ILE A 123 -18.11 -11.67 -15.04
CA ILE A 123 -18.51 -11.67 -16.45
C ILE A 123 -19.76 -10.82 -16.58
N CYS A 124 -19.71 -9.78 -17.43
CA CYS A 124 -20.92 -9.14 -17.91
C CYS A 124 -21.37 -9.83 -19.19
N ARG A 125 -22.58 -10.38 -19.17
CA ARG A 125 -23.19 -11.06 -20.31
C ARG A 125 -24.49 -10.37 -20.68
N VAL A 126 -24.59 -9.95 -21.93
CA VAL A 126 -25.70 -9.13 -22.43
C VAL A 126 -26.41 -9.88 -23.55
N SER A 127 -27.73 -9.96 -23.46
CA SER A 127 -28.60 -10.36 -24.56
C SER A 127 -28.94 -9.12 -25.38
N SER A 128 -28.43 -9.05 -26.59
CA SER A 128 -28.69 -7.93 -27.49
C SER A 128 -30.08 -8.00 -28.12
N TYR A 129 -30.55 -6.87 -28.68
CA TYR A 129 -31.78 -6.81 -29.48
C TYR A 129 -31.74 -7.69 -30.75
N ARG A 130 -30.55 -8.15 -31.16
CA ARG A 130 -30.37 -9.09 -32.28
C ARG A 130 -30.48 -10.56 -31.85
N GLY A 131 -30.71 -10.83 -30.55
CA GLY A 131 -30.79 -12.17 -29.99
C GLY A 131 -29.44 -12.86 -29.81
N ILE A 132 -28.32 -12.16 -30.03
CA ILE A 132 -26.98 -12.69 -29.75
C ILE A 132 -26.58 -12.40 -28.30
N LEU A 133 -25.85 -13.35 -27.71
CA LEU A 133 -25.30 -13.26 -26.36
C LEU A 133 -23.84 -12.84 -26.45
N ILE A 134 -23.57 -11.60 -26.06
CA ILE A 134 -22.24 -11.00 -26.05
C ILE A 134 -21.77 -10.90 -24.60
N HIS A 135 -20.46 -11.02 -24.37
CA HIS A 135 -19.92 -10.97 -23.02
C HIS A 135 -18.47 -10.53 -23.01
N ASN A 136 -18.05 -10.02 -21.86
CA ASN A 136 -16.65 -9.76 -21.54
C ASN A 136 -16.47 -9.87 -20.01
N PHE A 137 -15.25 -9.76 -19.52
CA PHE A 137 -14.94 -10.00 -18.11
C PHE A 137 -14.05 -8.93 -17.48
N THR A 138 -14.09 -8.89 -16.16
CA THR A 138 -13.23 -8.08 -15.30
C THR A 138 -12.66 -8.96 -14.20
N ASP A 139 -11.34 -8.95 -14.06
CA ASP A 139 -10.64 -9.63 -12.96
C ASP A 139 -10.42 -8.64 -11.81
N ILE A 140 -11.08 -8.90 -10.67
CA ILE A 140 -10.87 -8.15 -9.43
C ILE A 140 -9.68 -8.75 -8.69
N ARG A 141 -8.75 -7.88 -8.27
CA ARG A 141 -7.65 -8.17 -7.34
C ARG A 141 -7.78 -7.31 -6.10
N LEU A 142 -7.57 -7.90 -4.94
CA LEU A 142 -7.75 -7.18 -3.67
C LEU A 142 -6.43 -6.90 -2.98
N PHE A 143 -6.41 -5.83 -2.19
CA PHE A 143 -5.28 -5.53 -1.31
C PHE A 143 -5.74 -4.91 0.00
N SER A 144 -4.92 -5.08 1.04
CA SER A 144 -5.01 -4.34 2.29
C SER A 144 -3.61 -3.93 2.72
N ILE A 145 -3.46 -2.64 3.02
CA ILE A 145 -2.25 -2.09 3.65
C ILE A 145 -2.26 -2.53 5.12
N PRO A 146 -1.10 -2.83 5.73
CA PRO A 146 -1.06 -3.18 7.15
C PRO A 146 -1.66 -2.09 8.05
N GLU A 147 -2.12 -2.49 9.22
CA GLU A 147 -2.68 -1.58 10.22
C GLU A 147 -1.60 -0.66 10.80
N GLU A 148 -1.89 0.64 10.87
CA GLU A 148 -0.98 1.64 11.46
C GLU A 148 -0.98 1.57 13.00
N PRO A 149 0.17 1.69 13.67
CA PRO A 149 1.51 1.90 13.10
C PRO A 149 2.14 0.60 12.57
N TYR A 150 2.82 0.64 11.42
CA TYR A 150 3.61 -0.50 10.93
C TYR A 150 4.95 -0.11 10.26
N PRO A 151 5.97 -0.99 10.29
CA PRO A 151 6.05 -2.20 11.11
C PRO A 151 6.28 -1.88 12.60
N ILE A 152 5.95 -2.82 13.50
CA ILE A 152 6.13 -2.66 14.96
C ILE A 152 7.22 -3.59 15.45
N ILE A 153 8.17 -3.06 16.21
CA ILE A 153 9.10 -3.88 17.00
C ILE A 153 8.46 -4.13 18.37
N LYS A 154 8.16 -5.39 18.71
CA LYS A 154 7.38 -5.75 19.91
C LYS A 154 8.00 -5.24 21.21
N GLN A 155 9.32 -5.21 21.28
CA GLN A 155 10.07 -4.72 22.44
C GLN A 155 9.90 -3.20 22.66
N CYS A 156 9.26 -2.51 21.71
CA CYS A 156 9.06 -1.07 21.68
C CYS A 156 7.59 -0.66 21.68
N ALA A 157 6.66 -1.59 21.95
CA ALA A 157 5.22 -1.34 21.87
C ALA A 157 4.71 -0.23 22.83
N ASN A 158 5.52 0.20 23.80
CA ASN A 158 5.18 1.29 24.71
C ASN A 158 5.62 2.69 24.22
N ASP A 159 6.48 2.75 23.19
CA ASP A 159 6.93 4.00 22.58
C ASP A 159 6.08 4.30 21.34
N SER A 160 5.41 5.45 21.33
CA SER A 160 4.66 5.93 20.17
C SER A 160 5.55 6.35 18.99
N SER A 161 6.87 6.39 19.20
CA SER A 161 7.87 6.65 18.16
C SER A 161 8.29 5.36 17.46
N GLN A 162 8.44 5.42 16.14
CA GLN A 162 9.01 4.35 15.31
C GLN A 162 10.49 4.03 15.64
N ILE A 163 11.05 4.72 16.64
CA ILE A 163 12.42 4.64 17.14
C ILE A 163 12.35 4.43 18.66
N CYS A 164 13.09 3.45 19.17
CA CYS A 164 13.14 3.09 20.59
C CYS A 164 14.54 2.63 21.01
N SER A 165 14.80 2.59 22.32
CA SER A 165 16.06 2.12 22.90
C SER A 165 15.83 1.15 24.05
N ILE A 166 16.54 0.03 24.06
CA ILE A 166 16.50 -0.97 25.13
C ILE A 166 17.91 -1.24 25.67
N SER A 167 18.01 -1.67 26.92
CA SER A 167 19.28 -2.11 27.51
C SER A 167 19.32 -3.62 27.68
N ALA A 168 20.39 -4.27 27.23
CA ALA A 168 20.57 -5.72 27.35
C ALA A 168 22.02 -6.04 27.74
N SER A 169 22.21 -6.87 28.78
CA SER A 169 23.53 -7.33 29.23
C SER A 169 24.14 -8.38 28.30
N GLU A 170 23.30 -9.14 27.59
CA GLU A 170 23.68 -10.15 26.61
C GLU A 170 22.86 -9.99 25.32
N SER A 171 22.89 -10.99 24.42
CA SER A 171 22.01 -11.00 23.25
C SER A 171 20.55 -11.17 23.64
N ILE A 172 19.67 -10.33 23.11
CA ILE A 172 18.21 -10.38 23.27
C ILE A 172 17.56 -10.76 21.94
N THR A 173 16.41 -11.45 22.00
CA THR A 173 15.58 -11.68 20.83
C THR A 173 14.68 -10.47 20.60
N ILE A 174 14.79 -9.84 19.44
CA ILE A 174 13.87 -8.78 19.00
C ILE A 174 12.94 -9.32 17.91
N THR A 175 11.70 -8.83 17.92
CA THR A 175 10.63 -9.33 17.03
C THR A 175 9.95 -8.16 16.34
N CYS A 176 9.87 -8.23 15.01
CA CYS A 176 9.11 -7.29 14.19
C CYS A 176 7.78 -7.90 13.74
N LEU A 177 6.75 -7.07 13.63
CA LEU A 177 5.37 -7.46 13.33
C LEU A 177 4.74 -6.49 12.31
N ALA A 178 3.96 -7.04 11.39
CA ALA A 178 2.95 -6.33 10.60
C ALA A 178 1.64 -7.12 10.64
N THR A 179 0.51 -6.42 10.74
CA THR A 179 -0.83 -7.03 10.90
C THR A 179 -1.80 -6.57 9.82
N SER A 180 -2.81 -7.39 9.54
CA SER A 180 -3.98 -7.07 8.73
C SER A 180 -3.69 -6.69 7.27
N PHE A 181 -2.65 -7.27 6.67
CA PHE A 181 -2.27 -7.02 5.27
C PHE A 181 -2.79 -8.09 4.32
N TYR A 182 -2.92 -7.76 3.03
CA TYR A 182 -3.29 -8.70 1.97
C TYR A 182 -2.78 -8.20 0.60
N PRO A 183 -2.28 -9.07 -0.31
CA PRO A 183 -2.13 -10.51 -0.16
C PRO A 183 -0.82 -10.92 0.53
N ASP A 184 0.26 -10.19 0.28
CA ASP A 184 1.62 -10.52 0.72
C ASP A 184 2.39 -9.26 1.10
N LEU A 185 3.38 -9.41 1.99
CA LEU A 185 4.27 -8.33 2.44
C LEU A 185 5.60 -8.92 2.90
N ASP A 186 6.68 -8.20 2.62
CA ASP A 186 8.02 -8.56 3.04
C ASP A 186 8.41 -7.86 4.33
N LEU A 187 8.95 -8.63 5.27
CA LEU A 187 9.56 -8.15 6.51
C LEU A 187 11.00 -8.66 6.59
N PHE A 188 11.93 -7.80 6.96
CA PHE A 188 13.31 -8.19 7.27
C PHE A 188 13.99 -7.21 8.22
N PHE A 189 15.03 -7.67 8.90
CA PHE A 189 15.91 -6.83 9.70
C PHE A 189 17.19 -6.45 8.95
N LEU A 190 17.62 -5.21 9.14
CA LEU A 190 18.94 -4.70 8.79
C LEU A 190 19.72 -4.37 10.05
N HIS A 191 21.03 -4.64 10.03
CA HIS A 191 22.00 -4.11 10.98
C HIS A 191 23.13 -3.47 10.19
N GLY A 192 23.21 -2.13 10.23
CA GLY A 192 24.02 -1.37 9.28
C GLY A 192 23.55 -1.61 7.85
N SER A 193 24.44 -2.09 6.97
CA SER A 193 24.12 -2.45 5.59
C SER A 193 23.80 -3.93 5.37
N GLN A 194 23.78 -4.74 6.44
CA GLN A 194 23.63 -6.19 6.33
C GLN A 194 22.19 -6.62 6.63
N LYS A 195 21.60 -7.42 5.75
CA LYS A 195 20.35 -8.14 6.01
C LYS A 195 20.60 -9.28 6.98
N MET A 196 19.89 -9.26 8.10
CA MET A 196 20.00 -10.27 9.15
C MET A 196 19.25 -11.54 8.76
N LYS A 197 19.72 -12.68 9.28
CA LYS A 197 19.02 -13.95 9.13
C LYS A 197 18.01 -14.12 10.25
N ASP A 198 16.77 -14.40 9.88
CA ASP A 198 15.70 -14.67 10.84
C ASP A 198 15.98 -15.94 11.63
N ILE A 199 15.77 -15.89 12.94
CA ILE A 199 15.79 -17.06 13.83
C ILE A 199 14.40 -17.68 13.97
N GLY A 200 13.35 -16.93 13.62
CA GLY A 200 11.96 -17.36 13.63
C GLY A 200 11.12 -16.47 12.73
N SER A 201 10.18 -17.07 12.02
CA SER A 201 9.21 -16.40 11.17
C SER A 201 7.86 -17.09 11.32
N THR A 202 6.81 -16.30 11.49
CA THR A 202 5.43 -16.79 11.61
C THR A 202 4.53 -15.93 10.74
N GLU A 203 3.68 -16.57 9.95
CA GLU A 203 2.61 -15.95 9.18
C GLU A 203 1.29 -16.62 9.54
N LEU A 204 0.29 -15.82 9.91
CA LEU A 204 -1.03 -16.28 10.35
C LEU A 204 -2.10 -15.62 9.49
N THR A 205 -3.06 -16.42 9.03
CA THR A 205 -4.25 -15.93 8.36
C THR A 205 -5.34 -15.63 9.38
N ASN A 206 -5.84 -14.39 9.36
CA ASN A 206 -6.94 -13.91 10.19
C ASN A 206 -8.28 -14.48 9.71
N HIS A 207 -9.33 -14.34 10.51
CA HIS A 207 -10.66 -14.83 10.14
C HIS A 207 -11.24 -14.13 8.91
N ASP A 208 -10.91 -12.85 8.71
CA ASP A 208 -11.28 -12.06 7.54
C ASP A 208 -10.44 -12.41 6.29
N GLY A 209 -9.45 -13.30 6.42
CA GLY A 209 -8.51 -13.74 5.40
C GLY A 209 -7.29 -12.84 5.19
N THR A 210 -7.20 -11.68 5.86
CA THR A 210 -5.96 -10.89 5.92
C THR A 210 -4.88 -11.67 6.67
N LYS A 211 -3.63 -11.19 6.61
CA LYS A 211 -2.48 -11.88 7.20
C LYS A 211 -1.77 -11.03 8.24
N ASN A 212 -1.21 -11.72 9.22
CA ASN A 212 -0.28 -11.17 10.20
C ASN A 212 1.07 -11.89 10.06
N LYS A 213 2.17 -11.13 10.01
CA LYS A 213 3.51 -11.67 9.83
C LYS A 213 4.45 -11.13 10.88
N SER A 214 5.24 -12.01 11.46
CA SER A 214 6.29 -11.63 12.41
C SER A 214 7.59 -12.35 12.14
N ILE A 215 8.70 -11.65 12.35
CA ILE A 215 10.07 -12.17 12.22
C ILE A 215 10.87 -11.83 13.46
N SER A 216 11.81 -12.69 13.83
CA SER A 216 12.67 -12.50 15.00
C SER A 216 14.14 -12.68 14.64
N ILE A 217 15.00 -11.93 15.32
CA ILE A 217 16.46 -12.07 15.28
C ILE A 217 17.08 -12.01 16.67
N LYS A 218 18.32 -12.50 16.83
CA LYS A 218 19.14 -12.22 18.01
C LYS A 218 19.91 -10.92 17.80
N ALA A 219 19.78 -9.99 18.74
CA ALA A 219 20.44 -8.68 18.73
C ALA A 219 21.32 -8.53 19.96
N SER A 220 22.51 -7.98 19.79
CA SER A 220 23.45 -7.65 20.88
C SER A 220 23.65 -6.15 20.96
N ALA A 221 24.14 -5.68 22.11
CA ALA A 221 24.46 -4.27 22.32
C ALA A 221 25.40 -3.75 21.22
N SER A 222 25.03 -2.63 20.58
CA SER A 222 25.75 -2.09 19.43
C SER A 222 25.49 -0.60 19.28
N ASN A 223 26.48 0.12 18.75
CA ASN A 223 26.33 1.52 18.36
C ASN A 223 25.57 1.69 17.04
N THR A 224 25.33 0.60 16.30
CA THR A 224 24.55 0.60 15.06
C THR A 224 23.15 0.09 15.35
N PRO A 225 22.09 0.81 14.94
CA PRO A 225 20.72 0.40 15.20
C PRO A 225 20.35 -0.86 14.40
N TYR A 226 19.37 -1.59 14.92
CA TYR A 226 18.64 -2.60 14.15
C TYR A 226 17.40 -1.96 13.56
N ILE A 227 17.18 -2.19 12.27
CA ILE A 227 16.08 -1.60 11.51
C ILE A 227 15.20 -2.72 11.00
N CYS A 228 13.95 -2.79 11.44
CA CYS A 228 12.96 -3.64 10.78
C CYS A 228 12.34 -2.87 9.61
N VAL A 229 12.37 -3.48 8.42
CA VAL A 229 11.83 -2.90 7.20
C VAL A 229 10.64 -3.73 6.72
N ALA A 230 9.54 -3.05 6.41
CA ALA A 230 8.42 -3.56 5.63
C ALA A 230 8.56 -3.07 4.17
N SER A 231 8.60 -4.01 3.23
CA SER A 231 8.69 -3.75 1.79
C SER A 231 7.62 -4.51 1.02
N ASP A 232 7.50 -4.21 -0.28
CA ASP A 232 6.46 -4.75 -1.17
C ASP A 232 5.06 -4.58 -0.56
N ILE A 233 4.82 -3.41 0.03
CA ILE A 233 3.58 -3.08 0.73
C ILE A 233 2.43 -3.03 -0.30
N PRO A 234 1.37 -3.84 -0.15
CA PRO A 234 0.27 -3.85 -1.11
C PRO A 234 -0.37 -2.46 -1.28
N GLY A 235 -0.48 -2.00 -2.52
CA GLY A 235 -1.03 -0.68 -2.83
C GLY A 235 -0.08 0.51 -2.60
N SER A 236 1.18 0.27 -2.22
CA SER A 236 2.20 1.30 -2.09
C SER A 236 3.51 0.91 -2.77
N LYS A 237 4.28 1.91 -3.22
CA LYS A 237 5.67 1.71 -3.68
C LYS A 237 6.70 2.05 -2.60
N ASP A 238 6.24 2.61 -1.49
CA ASP A 238 7.10 3.05 -0.41
C ASP A 238 7.50 1.86 0.48
N GLN A 239 8.56 2.04 1.24
CA GLN A 239 8.95 1.15 2.33
C GLN A 239 8.72 1.84 3.66
N ARG A 240 8.47 1.06 4.71
CA ARG A 240 8.36 1.59 6.08
C ARG A 240 9.31 0.88 7.00
N ALA A 241 9.82 1.59 8.01
CA ALA A 241 10.86 1.05 8.87
C ALA A 241 10.71 1.46 10.33
N ALA A 242 10.95 0.52 11.23
CA ALA A 242 11.07 0.77 12.67
C ALA A 242 12.50 0.50 13.14
N THR A 243 12.98 1.31 14.08
CA THR A 243 14.37 1.32 14.51
C THR A 243 14.47 1.03 16.00
N ILE A 244 15.39 0.14 16.38
CA ILE A 244 15.70 -0.15 17.78
C ILE A 244 17.20 -0.06 18.04
N MET A 245 17.56 0.68 19.09
CA MET A 245 18.91 0.71 19.65
C MET A 245 19.01 -0.27 20.82
N VAL A 246 20.07 -1.09 20.83
CA VAL A 246 20.37 -2.02 21.92
C VAL A 246 21.63 -1.54 22.63
N ASN A 247 21.49 -1.09 23.87
CA ASN A 247 22.56 -0.52 24.67
C ASN A 247 23.05 -1.53 25.71
N SER A 248 24.33 -1.45 26.09
CA SER A 248 24.84 -2.19 27.24
C SER A 248 24.42 -1.48 28.53
N PRO A 249 23.95 -2.18 29.57
CA PRO A 249 23.72 -1.55 30.87
C PRO A 249 25.05 -1.00 31.40
N MET A 250 25.06 0.28 31.79
CA MET A 250 26.23 0.87 32.44
C MET A 250 26.43 0.19 33.81
N ILE A 251 27.58 -0.45 34.01
CA ILE A 251 28.01 -0.87 35.34
C ILE A 251 28.46 0.41 36.07
N SER A 252 27.61 0.93 36.97
CA SER A 252 28.02 2.01 37.87
C SER A 252 29.21 1.52 38.71
N PRO A 253 30.35 2.24 38.75
CA PRO A 253 31.46 1.84 39.60
C PRO A 253 31.02 1.93 41.05
N THR A 254 30.99 0.77 41.72
CA THR A 254 30.70 0.67 43.15
C THR A 254 31.77 1.45 43.89
N ARG A 255 31.39 2.60 44.45
CA ARG A 255 32.24 3.42 45.31
C ARG A 255 32.54 2.62 46.57
N GLY A 256 33.72 2.00 46.63
CA GLY A 256 34.24 1.38 47.85
C GLY A 256 34.39 2.44 48.93
N ASN A 257 33.46 2.48 49.87
CA ASN A 257 33.59 3.23 51.11
C ASN A 257 34.41 2.39 52.10
N GLU A 258 35.74 2.51 52.06
CA GLU A 258 36.54 2.30 53.26
C GLU A 258 36.46 3.59 54.09
N GLY A 259 35.79 3.50 55.24
CA GLY A 259 35.69 4.59 56.19
C GLY A 259 36.87 4.60 57.16
N PHE A 260 37.52 5.75 57.31
CA PHE A 260 38.23 6.24 58.50
C PHE A 260 38.44 7.77 58.35
N PRO A 261 38.64 8.54 59.43
CA PRO A 261 37.83 9.71 59.75
C PRO A 261 38.57 11.03 59.50
N ALA A 262 37.79 12.11 59.47
CA ALA A 262 38.25 13.50 59.35
C ALA A 262 39.19 13.93 60.51
N PRO A 263 39.95 15.03 60.37
CA PRO A 263 39.32 16.33 60.65
C PRO A 263 39.79 17.57 59.85
N SER A 264 38.91 18.57 59.89
CA SER A 264 39.10 20.04 59.94
C SER A 264 39.65 20.85 58.76
N SER A 265 38.71 21.66 58.23
CA SER A 265 38.77 23.11 57.89
C SER A 265 39.90 23.67 57.02
N THR A 266 39.54 24.31 55.89
CA THR A 266 39.72 25.76 55.67
C THR A 266 38.89 26.27 54.48
N ASN A 267 38.40 27.51 54.59
CA ASN A 267 37.67 28.29 53.58
C ASN A 267 38.50 28.60 52.33
N ALA A 268 37.82 28.73 51.17
CA ALA A 268 37.82 29.91 50.28
C ALA A 268 37.56 29.52 48.81
N GLY A 269 36.80 30.35 48.09
CA GLY A 269 36.97 30.49 46.64
C GLY A 269 35.77 30.12 45.78
N THR A 270 34.87 31.08 45.62
CA THR A 270 33.94 31.23 44.51
C THR A 270 34.67 31.11 43.16
N MET A 271 34.18 30.28 42.24
CA MET A 271 34.25 30.59 40.81
C MET A 271 33.17 29.84 40.02
N GLU A 272 32.30 30.66 39.47
CA GLU A 272 31.20 30.40 38.55
C GLU A 272 31.73 30.00 37.17
N LYS A 273 31.21 28.90 36.60
CA LYS A 273 31.22 28.68 35.14
C LYS A 273 30.18 27.65 34.73
N THR A 274 29.07 28.14 34.20
CA THR A 274 28.14 27.40 33.33
C THR A 274 28.82 27.04 32.00
N PRO A 275 28.51 25.86 31.44
CA PRO A 275 28.56 25.68 29.99
C PRO A 275 27.17 25.49 29.42
N ASP A 276 26.94 26.21 28.33
CA ASP A 276 25.72 26.30 27.56
C ASP A 276 25.16 24.94 27.08
N THR A 277 23.84 24.88 27.14
CA THR A 277 22.97 23.86 26.56
C THR A 277 23.08 23.92 25.03
N MET A 278 23.62 22.87 24.39
CA MET A 278 23.54 22.69 22.94
C MET A 278 22.24 21.97 22.60
N GLU A 279 21.28 22.74 22.08
CA GLU A 279 19.99 22.25 21.60
C GLU A 279 20.13 21.83 20.12
N LEU A 280 20.10 20.53 19.84
CA LEU A 280 20.09 20.00 18.47
C LEU A 280 18.64 19.70 18.07
N THR A 281 18.08 20.55 17.21
CA THR A 281 16.84 20.29 16.49
C THR A 281 17.12 19.35 15.30
N PRO A 282 16.42 18.22 15.14
CA PRO A 282 16.59 17.38 13.97
C PRO A 282 15.90 18.02 12.76
N ARG A 283 16.68 18.37 11.73
CA ARG A 283 16.16 18.64 10.39
C ARG A 283 15.80 17.31 9.72
N SER A 284 14.65 17.30 9.05
CA SER A 284 14.13 16.17 8.27
C SER A 284 15.18 15.61 7.31
N MET A 285 15.40 14.29 7.37
CA MET A 285 16.22 13.57 6.42
C MET A 285 15.33 13.09 5.29
N GLU A 286 15.40 13.77 4.14
CA GLU A 286 14.67 13.44 2.93
C GLU A 286 15.57 12.54 2.07
N ILE A 287 15.20 11.28 1.90
CA ILE A 287 15.94 10.32 1.07
C ILE A 287 15.33 10.36 -0.33
N THR A 288 16.03 10.94 -1.28
CA THR A 288 15.67 10.90 -2.71
C THR A 288 16.15 9.58 -3.32
N PRO A 289 15.27 8.74 -3.91
CA PRO A 289 15.71 7.51 -4.57
C PRO A 289 16.40 7.82 -5.90
N GLY A 290 17.68 7.48 -6.00
CA GLY A 290 18.42 7.44 -7.25
C GLY A 290 17.98 6.26 -8.11
N THR A 291 17.69 6.53 -9.38
CA THR A 291 17.28 5.56 -10.39
C THR A 291 18.38 4.52 -10.60
N MET A 292 18.09 3.25 -10.32
CA MET A 292 19.00 2.14 -10.60
C MET A 292 18.46 1.36 -11.81
N GLU A 293 19.08 1.57 -12.98
CA GLU A 293 18.81 0.76 -14.18
C GLU A 293 19.55 -0.58 -14.08
N ILE A 294 18.79 -1.68 -14.09
CA ILE A 294 19.33 -3.04 -14.18
C ILE A 294 19.13 -3.52 -15.61
N THR A 295 20.23 -3.69 -16.35
CA THR A 295 20.21 -4.32 -17.68
C THR A 295 20.20 -5.85 -17.53
N PRO A 296 19.25 -6.59 -18.12
CA PRO A 296 19.22 -8.05 -18.01
C PRO A 296 20.31 -8.73 -18.85
N GLY A 297 21.15 -9.52 -18.20
CA GLY A 297 22.15 -10.38 -18.83
C GLY A 297 21.50 -11.58 -19.56
N LYS A 298 21.83 -11.71 -20.85
CA LYS A 298 21.37 -12.76 -21.77
C LYS A 298 21.92 -14.13 -21.35
N ARG A 299 21.06 -15.04 -20.89
CA ARG A 299 21.42 -16.45 -20.59
C ARG A 299 21.09 -17.32 -21.80
N THR A 300 22.12 -17.83 -22.48
CA THR A 300 21.99 -18.84 -23.54
C THR A 300 21.93 -20.23 -22.93
N THR A 301 20.80 -20.91 -23.08
CA THR A 301 20.65 -22.33 -22.71
C THR A 301 21.01 -23.20 -23.91
N LYS A 302 22.09 -23.98 -23.81
CA LYS A 302 22.37 -25.09 -24.73
C LYS A 302 21.50 -26.28 -24.34
N ILE A 303 20.69 -26.75 -25.27
CA ILE A 303 19.98 -28.04 -25.19
C ILE A 303 20.94 -29.11 -25.70
N GLY A 304 21.26 -30.09 -24.85
CA GLY A 304 21.97 -31.30 -25.23
C GLY A 304 20.96 -32.43 -25.43
N ASN A 305 21.01 -33.05 -26.61
CA ASN A 305 20.27 -34.27 -26.93
C ASN A 305 20.92 -35.49 -26.27
N ALA A 306 20.09 -36.33 -25.65
CA ALA A 306 20.26 -37.78 -25.54
C ALA A 306 18.86 -38.40 -25.46
#